data_AF-C4JC34-F1
#
_entry.id   AF-C4JC34-F1
#
_cell.length_a   1.000
_cell.length_b   1.000
_cell.length_c   1.000
_cell.angle_alpha   90.00
_cell.angle_beta   90.00
_cell.angle_gamma   90.00
#
_symmetry.space_group_name_H-M   'P 1'
#
loop_
_entity.id
_entity.type
_entity.pdbx_description
1 polymer ?
#
loop_
_entity_poly.entity_id
_entity_poly.type
_entity_poly.pdbx_seq_one_letter_code
_entity_poly.pdbx_strand_id
1 'polypeptide(L)'
;MRMAAASNGAPLVVFDFDKTIVDCDSDNWVVDALGATRRFDELLRHLPWNHAIDAMMGELHSEGKTAEDIRGSLRRAPLSPHVVAAIKTAYALGCELRILSDANAFFVDTILAHHGLADYFSGTDTNPAHVDAAGRLRIRPYHEFGAAAHGHGCALPTCPPNMCKGKVMERILLQEEAAAAAAAASAKSRRRRAVVYLGDGRGDYCPSLKLRGGDYVMPRAGHPLCDLIAASPPAAAVRGWAGFEDLARVLLGIVDGEIARAAAEEGAGAGVVVVVPARQEALMPQAVRVPN
;
A
#
# COMPACT_ATOMS: atom_id res chain seq x y z
N MET A 1 6.73 -0.90 25.98
CA MET A 1 5.33 -1.40 25.84
C MET A 1 4.48 -0.23 25.38
N ARG A 2 4.25 -0.06 24.07
CA ARG A 2 3.41 1.04 23.55
C ARG A 2 1.96 0.67 23.80
N MET A 3 1.27 1.44 24.65
CA MET A 3 -0.19 1.38 24.78
C MET A 3 -0.80 1.57 23.40
N ALA A 4 -1.62 0.63 22.94
CA ALA A 4 -2.34 0.76 21.69
C ALA A 4 -3.37 1.90 21.84
N ALA A 5 -2.99 3.09 21.34
CA ALA A 5 -3.91 4.22 21.22
C ALA A 5 -5.15 3.79 20.43
N ALA A 6 -6.32 4.29 20.82
CA ALA A 6 -7.53 4.10 20.03
C ALA A 6 -7.26 4.61 18.60
N SER A 7 -7.58 3.80 17.59
CA SER A 7 -7.35 4.16 16.20
C SER A 7 -8.33 5.26 15.82
N ASN A 8 -7.84 6.44 15.46
CA ASN A 8 -8.60 7.62 15.04
C ASN A 8 -9.30 7.48 13.66
N GLY A 9 -9.57 6.25 13.21
CA GLY A 9 -10.12 5.99 11.88
C GLY A 9 -9.14 6.05 10.71
N ALA A 10 -7.86 6.38 10.94
CA ALA A 10 -6.87 6.45 9.87
C ALA A 10 -6.75 5.12 9.09
N PRO A 11 -6.64 5.19 7.74
CA PRO A 11 -6.54 4.02 6.90
C PRO A 11 -5.18 3.31 6.99
N LEU A 12 -5.14 2.07 6.48
CA LEU A 12 -3.89 1.43 6.09
C LEU A 12 -3.56 1.87 4.67
N VAL A 13 -2.35 2.38 4.45
CA VAL A 13 -1.87 2.80 3.13
C VAL A 13 -0.79 1.84 2.65
N VAL A 14 -0.99 1.26 1.48
CA VAL A 14 -0.07 0.30 0.85
C VAL A 14 0.44 0.91 -0.44
N PHE A 15 1.75 1.10 -0.52
CA PHE A 15 2.41 1.70 -1.66
C PHE A 15 3.08 0.63 -2.50
N ASP A 16 2.87 0.67 -3.80
CA ASP A 16 3.93 0.26 -4.73
C ASP A 16 5.14 1.21 -4.60
N PHE A 17 6.31 0.80 -5.09
CA PHE A 17 7.56 1.53 -4.90
C PHE A 17 8.03 2.22 -6.18
N ASP A 18 8.36 1.46 -7.22
CA ASP A 18 8.88 1.99 -8.47
C ASP A 18 7.80 2.76 -9.23
N LYS A 19 8.15 3.93 -9.76
CA LYS A 19 7.21 4.89 -10.39
C LYS A 19 6.03 5.30 -9.49
N THR A 20 6.06 5.00 -8.20
CA THR A 20 5.03 5.37 -7.22
C THR A 20 5.61 6.18 -6.07
N ILE A 21 6.56 5.63 -5.31
CA ILE A 21 7.34 6.36 -4.30
C ILE A 21 8.53 7.07 -4.96
N VAL A 22 9.28 6.35 -5.79
CA VAL A 22 10.38 6.90 -6.60
C VAL A 22 9.91 7.14 -8.03
N ASP A 23 10.46 8.14 -8.70
CA ASP A 23 10.10 8.47 -10.10
C ASP A 23 10.97 7.74 -11.12
N CYS A 24 11.22 6.46 -10.87
CA CYS A 24 11.96 5.59 -11.76
C CYS A 24 11.58 4.13 -11.53
N ASP A 25 11.99 3.29 -12.47
CA ASP A 25 12.14 1.86 -12.25
C ASP A 25 13.53 1.61 -11.63
N SER A 26 13.60 1.02 -10.44
CA SER A 26 14.84 0.94 -9.66
C SER A 26 15.86 -0.04 -10.26
N ASP A 27 15.39 -1.11 -10.91
CA ASP A 27 16.24 -2.05 -11.63
C ASP A 27 16.91 -1.37 -12.82
N ASN A 28 16.12 -0.73 -13.69
CA ASN A 28 16.64 0.02 -14.84
C ASN A 28 17.57 1.16 -14.39
N TRP A 29 17.22 1.87 -13.30
CA TRP A 29 18.07 2.94 -12.75
C TRP A 29 19.48 2.44 -12.40
N VAL A 30 19.58 1.30 -11.70
CA VAL A 30 20.88 0.71 -11.33
C VAL A 30 21.64 0.25 -12.57
N VAL A 31 20.95 -0.46 -13.48
CA VAL A 31 21.54 -1.00 -14.70
C VAL A 31 22.11 0.11 -15.59
N ASP A 32 21.34 1.18 -15.81
CA ASP A 32 21.75 2.31 -16.64
C ASP A 32 22.92 3.07 -16.01
N ALA A 33 22.83 3.36 -14.71
CA ALA A 33 23.87 4.10 -13.99
C ALA A 33 25.21 3.34 -13.94
N LEU A 34 25.18 2.01 -14.05
CA LEU A 34 26.38 1.17 -14.07
C LEU A 34 26.79 0.76 -15.50
N GLY A 35 26.15 1.30 -16.54
CA GLY A 35 26.52 1.08 -17.93
C GLY A 35 26.24 -0.34 -18.42
N ALA A 36 25.20 -0.98 -17.90
CA ALA A 36 24.89 -2.38 -18.18
C ALA A 36 23.62 -2.60 -19.03
N THR A 37 22.94 -1.53 -19.47
CA THR A 37 21.67 -1.56 -20.22
C THR A 37 21.64 -2.61 -21.33
N ARG A 38 22.62 -2.57 -22.25
CA ARG A 38 22.66 -3.50 -23.39
C ARG A 38 22.76 -4.97 -22.96
N ARG A 39 23.49 -5.25 -21.88
CA ARG A 39 23.65 -6.63 -21.37
C ARG A 39 22.39 -7.09 -20.67
N PHE A 40 21.76 -6.20 -19.91
CA PHE A 40 20.47 -6.48 -19.29
C PHE A 40 19.38 -6.76 -20.34
N ASP A 41 19.30 -5.96 -21.41
CA ASP A 41 18.40 -6.21 -22.54
C ASP A 41 18.64 -7.59 -23.17
N GLU A 42 19.90 -8.01 -23.27
CA GLU A 42 20.27 -9.33 -23.78
C GLU A 42 19.83 -10.46 -22.84
N LEU A 43 19.98 -10.30 -21.52
CA LEU A 43 19.48 -11.25 -20.52
C LEU A 43 17.95 -11.37 -20.59
N LEU A 44 17.23 -10.26 -20.75
CA LEU A 44 15.76 -10.22 -20.83
C LEU A 44 15.18 -10.98 -22.03
N ARG A 45 15.99 -11.26 -23.07
CA ARG A 45 15.56 -12.11 -24.20
C ARG A 45 15.42 -13.59 -23.83
N HIS A 46 16.04 -14.01 -22.74
CA HIS A 46 16.17 -15.43 -22.37
C HIS A 46 15.74 -15.72 -20.93
N LEU A 47 15.69 -14.69 -20.08
CA LEU A 47 15.36 -14.80 -18.67
C LEU A 47 14.14 -13.94 -18.31
N PRO A 48 13.27 -14.44 -17.42
CA PRO A 48 12.29 -13.60 -16.74
C PRO A 48 12.99 -12.46 -15.98
N TRP A 49 12.33 -11.30 -15.88
CA TRP A 49 12.90 -10.07 -15.32
C TRP A 49 13.65 -10.27 -13.99
N ASN A 50 13.02 -10.92 -13.01
CA ASN A 50 13.65 -11.17 -11.70
C ASN A 50 14.94 -12.01 -11.77
N HIS A 51 14.99 -13.02 -12.65
CA HIS A 51 16.20 -13.79 -12.89
C HIS A 51 17.24 -13.01 -13.69
N ALA A 52 16.80 -12.18 -14.64
CA ALA A 52 17.68 -11.31 -15.41
C ALA A 52 18.38 -10.29 -14.50
N ILE A 53 17.68 -9.67 -13.54
CA ILE A 53 18.31 -8.69 -12.65
C ILE A 53 19.28 -9.35 -11.67
N ASP A 54 18.98 -10.53 -11.11
CA ASP A 54 19.96 -11.30 -10.30
C ASP A 54 21.21 -11.65 -11.13
N ALA A 55 21.03 -12.15 -12.35
CA ALA A 55 22.13 -12.47 -13.26
C ALA A 55 22.99 -11.23 -13.56
N MET A 56 22.34 -10.10 -13.82
CA MET A 56 23.01 -8.82 -14.08
C MET A 56 23.84 -8.35 -12.88
N MET A 57 23.33 -8.51 -11.66
CA MET A 57 24.11 -8.23 -10.44
C MET A 57 25.36 -9.12 -10.34
N GLY A 58 25.31 -10.35 -10.87
CA GLY A 58 26.46 -11.25 -10.96
C GLY A 58 27.51 -10.84 -11.99
N GLU A 59 27.09 -10.38 -13.18
CA GLU A 59 28.01 -9.85 -14.19
C GLU A 59 28.68 -8.56 -13.69
N LEU A 60 27.92 -7.62 -13.12
CA LEU A 60 28.45 -6.40 -12.53
C LEU A 60 29.50 -6.71 -11.45
N HIS A 61 29.20 -7.69 -10.59
CA HIS A 61 30.16 -8.13 -9.57
C HIS A 61 31.44 -8.72 -10.18
N SER A 62 31.31 -9.50 -11.26
CA SER A 62 32.47 -10.07 -11.97
C SER A 62 33.37 -9.00 -12.62
N GLU A 63 32.81 -7.81 -12.89
CA GLU A 63 33.54 -6.63 -13.36
C GLU A 63 34.11 -5.77 -12.21
N GLY A 64 33.99 -6.23 -10.97
CA GLY A 64 34.50 -5.54 -9.79
C GLY A 64 33.55 -4.48 -9.22
N LYS A 65 32.29 -4.39 -9.69
CA LYS A 65 31.29 -3.53 -9.03
C LYS A 65 30.88 -4.14 -7.69
N THR A 66 30.84 -3.29 -6.69
CA THR A 66 30.51 -3.68 -5.32
C THR A 66 29.04 -3.39 -5.01
N ALA A 67 28.53 -4.01 -3.94
CA ALA A 67 27.24 -3.64 -3.39
C ALA A 67 27.16 -2.14 -3.04
N GLU A 68 28.27 -1.51 -2.65
CA GLU A 68 28.30 -0.08 -2.35
C GLU A 68 28.20 0.80 -3.60
N ASP A 69 28.74 0.37 -4.75
CA ASP A 69 28.54 1.08 -6.02
C ASP A 69 27.05 1.09 -6.41
N ILE A 70 26.37 -0.04 -6.21
CA ILE A 70 24.93 -0.17 -6.41
C ILE A 70 24.17 0.78 -5.46
N ARG A 71 24.52 0.80 -4.16
CA ARG A 71 23.93 1.75 -3.22
C ARG A 71 24.17 3.19 -3.63
N GLY A 72 25.38 3.51 -4.07
CA GLY A 72 25.75 4.84 -4.56
C GLY A 72 24.84 5.31 -5.70
N SER A 73 24.47 4.40 -6.62
CA SER A 73 23.48 4.68 -7.66
C SER A 73 22.08 4.92 -7.09
N LEU A 74 21.59 4.02 -6.24
CA LEU A 74 20.25 4.07 -5.66
C LEU A 74 20.00 5.33 -4.83
N ARG A 75 21.01 5.84 -4.11
CA ARG A 75 20.92 7.10 -3.35
C ARG A 75 20.64 8.33 -4.24
N ARG A 76 20.86 8.21 -5.55
CA ARG A 76 20.54 9.28 -6.52
C ARG A 76 19.20 9.08 -7.22
N ALA A 77 18.46 8.00 -6.91
CA ALA A 77 17.16 7.75 -7.50
C ALA A 77 16.21 8.94 -7.23
N PRO A 78 15.45 9.38 -8.24
CA PRO A 78 14.58 10.54 -8.09
C PRO A 78 13.43 10.23 -7.11
N LEU A 79 13.34 11.03 -6.04
CA LEU A 79 12.26 10.95 -5.07
C LEU A 79 11.72 12.36 -4.81
N SER A 80 10.44 12.57 -5.11
CA SER A 80 9.82 13.89 -5.00
C SER A 80 9.63 14.32 -3.54
N PRO A 81 9.95 15.57 -3.17
CA PRO A 81 9.70 16.06 -1.81
C PRO A 81 8.22 16.03 -1.43
N HIS A 82 7.29 16.07 -2.40
CA HIS A 82 5.86 15.93 -2.13
C HIS A 82 5.51 14.52 -1.64
N VAL A 83 6.15 13.48 -2.17
CA VAL A 83 5.98 12.09 -1.69
C VAL A 83 6.52 11.95 -0.26
N VAL A 84 7.71 12.51 0.01
CA VAL A 84 8.28 12.54 1.38
C VAL A 84 7.31 13.18 2.35
N ALA A 85 6.79 14.37 2.00
CA ALA A 85 5.86 15.11 2.84
C ALA A 85 4.56 14.33 3.06
N ALA A 86 4.02 13.70 2.02
CA ALA A 86 2.81 12.88 2.10
C ALA A 86 2.96 11.67 3.03
N ILE A 87 4.05 10.90 2.89
CA ILE A 87 4.36 9.76 3.77
C ILE A 87 4.44 10.22 5.23
N LYS A 88 5.22 11.27 5.50
CA LYS A 88 5.40 11.80 6.87
C LYS A 88 4.08 12.30 7.47
N THR A 89 3.27 12.97 6.67
CA THR A 89 1.98 13.53 7.10
C THR A 89 0.97 12.42 7.36
N ALA A 90 0.84 11.45 6.45
CA ALA A 90 -0.06 10.31 6.63
C ALA A 90 0.31 9.51 7.89
N TYR A 91 1.59 9.26 8.13
CA TYR A 91 2.06 8.63 9.36
C TYR A 91 1.72 9.45 10.61
N ALA A 92 1.95 10.76 10.59
CA ALA A 92 1.62 11.66 11.70
C ALA A 92 0.11 11.71 11.99
N LEU A 93 -0.72 11.52 10.96
CA LEU A 93 -2.17 11.40 11.07
C LEU A 93 -2.62 10.01 11.56
N GLY A 94 -1.70 9.10 11.87
CA GLY A 94 -1.99 7.79 12.46
C GLY A 94 -2.21 6.66 11.45
N CYS A 95 -1.93 6.89 10.16
CA CYS A 95 -1.96 5.83 9.17
C CYS A 95 -0.87 4.79 9.45
N GLU A 96 -1.23 3.52 9.28
CA GLU A 96 -0.23 2.47 9.08
C GLU A 96 0.20 2.50 7.61
N LEU A 97 1.50 2.50 7.34
CA LEU A 97 2.04 2.53 5.98
C LEU A 97 2.81 1.24 5.70
N ARG A 98 2.59 0.63 4.53
CA ARG A 98 3.32 -0.56 4.07
C ARG A 98 3.77 -0.40 2.63
N ILE A 99 4.79 -1.15 2.25
CA ILE A 99 5.23 -1.26 0.85
C ILE A 99 4.89 -2.65 0.32
N LEU A 100 4.36 -2.70 -0.89
CA LEU A 100 4.08 -3.91 -1.66
C LEU A 100 4.63 -3.71 -3.09
N SER A 101 5.85 -4.17 -3.32
CA SER A 101 6.60 -3.84 -4.54
C SER A 101 7.23 -5.06 -5.17
N ASP A 102 7.23 -5.10 -6.50
CA ASP A 102 7.95 -6.12 -7.29
C ASP A 102 9.40 -5.73 -7.59
N ALA A 103 9.93 -4.69 -6.93
CA ALA A 103 11.36 -4.39 -6.88
C ALA A 103 12.10 -5.45 -6.03
N ASN A 104 13.13 -5.07 -5.27
CA ASN A 104 13.79 -5.97 -4.34
C ASN A 104 14.19 -5.27 -3.03
N ALA A 105 14.35 -6.06 -1.96
CA ALA A 105 14.59 -5.53 -0.61
C ALA A 105 15.85 -4.66 -0.52
N PHE A 106 16.93 -5.03 -1.22
CA PHE A 106 18.18 -4.26 -1.19
C PHE A 106 17.99 -2.86 -1.80
N PHE A 107 17.20 -2.74 -2.87
CA PHE A 107 16.95 -1.46 -3.55
C PHE A 107 16.02 -0.59 -2.72
N VAL A 108 14.88 -1.14 -2.31
CA VAL A 108 13.89 -0.46 -1.47
C VAL A 108 14.53 0.04 -0.18
N ASP A 109 15.21 -0.83 0.58
CA ASP A 109 15.79 -0.47 1.87
C ASP A 109 16.87 0.60 1.73
N THR A 110 17.71 0.52 0.69
CA THR A 110 18.77 1.50 0.46
C THR A 110 18.21 2.90 0.21
N ILE A 111 17.17 3.01 -0.63
CA ILE A 111 16.55 4.29 -0.96
C ILE A 111 15.81 4.85 0.26
N LEU A 112 15.00 4.03 0.94
CA LEU A 112 14.28 4.47 2.14
C LEU A 112 15.22 4.93 3.25
N ALA A 113 16.31 4.20 3.48
CA ALA A 113 17.31 4.58 4.47
C ALA A 113 17.99 5.91 4.11
N HIS A 114 18.33 6.12 2.83
CA HIS A 114 18.95 7.36 2.37
C HIS A 114 18.07 8.59 2.63
N HIS A 115 16.77 8.46 2.44
CA HIS A 115 15.80 9.56 2.63
C HIS A 115 15.22 9.63 4.04
N GLY A 116 15.65 8.77 4.97
CA GLY A 116 15.12 8.72 6.33
C GLY A 116 13.63 8.37 6.38
N LEU A 117 13.19 7.47 5.50
CA LEU A 117 11.80 7.04 5.36
C LEU A 117 11.52 5.64 5.92
N ALA A 118 12.55 4.84 6.21
CA ALA A 118 12.40 3.45 6.63
C ALA A 118 11.45 3.28 7.84
N ASP A 119 11.60 4.11 8.87
CA ASP A 119 10.83 4.02 10.12
C ASP A 119 9.35 4.40 9.99
N TYR A 120 8.94 4.91 8.84
CA TYR A 120 7.54 5.26 8.56
C TYR A 120 6.72 4.06 8.09
N PHE A 121 7.36 2.99 7.63
CA PHE A 121 6.70 1.80 7.11
C PHE A 121 6.69 0.68 8.16
N SER A 122 5.53 0.08 8.41
CA SER A 122 5.38 -1.07 9.33
C SER A 122 5.83 -2.39 8.71
N GLY A 123 6.02 -2.43 7.39
CA GLY A 123 6.54 -3.59 6.67
C GLY A 123 6.68 -3.35 5.17
N THR A 124 7.57 -4.12 4.56
CA THR A 124 7.85 -4.14 3.12
C THR A 124 7.73 -5.58 2.63
N ASP A 125 6.80 -5.80 1.71
CA ASP A 125 6.67 -7.06 0.97
C ASP A 125 7.26 -6.85 -0.43
N THR A 126 8.37 -7.52 -0.71
CA THR A 126 9.10 -7.42 -1.98
C THR A 126 10.03 -8.62 -2.20
N ASN A 127 10.60 -8.76 -3.40
CA ASN A 127 11.53 -9.84 -3.71
C ASN A 127 12.73 -9.81 -2.74
N PRO A 128 13.04 -10.93 -2.04
CA PRO A 128 14.16 -10.98 -1.11
C PRO A 128 15.49 -10.68 -1.78
N ALA A 129 16.35 -9.92 -1.12
CA ALA A 129 17.70 -9.67 -1.60
C ALA A 129 18.71 -9.60 -0.46
N HIS A 130 19.93 -10.04 -0.71
CA HIS A 130 21.05 -9.97 0.23
C HIS A 130 22.38 -9.96 -0.49
N VAL A 131 23.41 -9.41 0.15
CA VAL A 131 24.79 -9.55 -0.33
C VAL A 131 25.34 -10.87 0.20
N ASP A 132 25.83 -11.74 -0.69
CA ASP A 132 26.39 -13.03 -0.30
C ASP A 132 27.84 -12.91 0.22
N ALA A 133 28.42 -14.04 0.64
CA ALA A 133 29.76 -14.09 1.21
C ALA A 133 30.88 -13.65 0.23
N ALA A 134 30.61 -13.66 -1.08
CA ALA A 134 31.54 -13.16 -2.09
C ALA A 134 31.40 -11.66 -2.33
N GLY A 135 30.40 -10.99 -1.74
CA GLY A 135 30.10 -9.58 -1.96
C GLY A 135 29.18 -9.33 -3.16
N ARG A 136 28.62 -10.39 -3.77
CA ARG A 136 27.64 -10.27 -4.86
C ARG A 136 26.25 -10.01 -4.29
N LEU A 137 25.53 -9.05 -4.87
CA LEU A 137 24.11 -8.89 -4.58
C LEU A 137 23.31 -10.04 -5.21
N ARG A 138 22.54 -10.74 -4.37
CA ARG A 138 21.62 -11.81 -4.75
C ARG A 138 20.19 -11.33 -4.60
N ILE A 139 19.40 -11.51 -5.65
CA ILE A 139 17.97 -11.22 -5.70
C ILE A 139 17.24 -12.54 -5.96
N ARG A 140 16.19 -12.82 -5.21
CA ARG A 140 15.38 -14.03 -5.34
C ARG A 140 13.92 -13.69 -5.55
N PRO A 141 13.14 -14.54 -6.22
CA PRO A 141 11.72 -14.30 -6.35
C PRO A 141 11.00 -14.40 -5.00
N TYR A 142 9.96 -13.59 -4.81
CA TYR A 142 9.08 -13.71 -3.65
C TYR A 142 8.25 -15.00 -3.67
N HIS A 143 7.89 -15.46 -4.86
CA HIS A 143 7.28 -16.77 -5.12
C HIS A 143 8.20 -17.57 -6.03
N GLU A 144 8.69 -18.70 -5.52
CA GLU A 144 9.52 -19.64 -6.28
C GLU A 144 8.83 -20.06 -7.58
N PHE A 145 9.55 -19.94 -8.70
CA PHE A 145 9.03 -20.25 -10.04
C PHE A 145 10.15 -20.78 -10.95
N GLY A 146 9.80 -21.64 -11.90
CA GLY A 146 10.77 -22.22 -12.86
C GLY A 146 10.39 -23.62 -13.29
N ALA A 147 11.33 -24.37 -13.88
CA ALA A 147 11.07 -25.73 -14.37
C ALA A 147 10.54 -26.69 -13.29
N ALA A 148 10.91 -26.47 -12.03
CA ALA A 148 10.50 -27.30 -10.88
C ALA A 148 9.37 -26.68 -10.03
N ALA A 149 8.90 -25.47 -10.35
CA ALA A 149 7.92 -24.75 -9.53
C ALA A 149 6.88 -24.01 -10.38
N HIS A 150 5.61 -24.26 -10.07
CA HIS A 150 4.45 -23.70 -10.80
C HIS A 150 4.18 -22.20 -10.53
N GLY A 151 5.12 -21.50 -9.91
CA GLY A 151 4.97 -20.11 -9.50
C GLY A 151 3.87 -19.94 -8.45
N HIS A 152 3.23 -18.78 -8.48
CA HIS A 152 2.20 -18.42 -7.51
C HIS A 152 0.79 -18.87 -7.90
N GLY A 153 0.56 -19.51 -9.04
CA GLY A 153 -0.76 -20.04 -9.44
C GLY A 153 -1.89 -18.99 -9.56
N CYS A 154 -1.56 -17.73 -9.88
CA CYS A 154 -2.58 -16.72 -10.20
C CYS A 154 -2.86 -16.77 -11.70
N ALA A 155 -4.14 -16.72 -12.09
CA ALA A 155 -4.56 -16.79 -13.48
C ALA A 155 -4.47 -15.45 -14.23
N LEU A 156 -4.19 -14.33 -13.53
CA LEU A 156 -4.10 -13.02 -14.18
C LEU A 156 -2.78 -12.89 -14.94
N PRO A 157 -2.81 -12.59 -16.25
CA PRO A 157 -1.61 -12.47 -17.08
C PRO A 157 -0.77 -11.23 -16.73
N THR A 158 -1.33 -10.30 -15.96
CA THR A 158 -0.62 -9.10 -15.50
C THR A 158 0.28 -9.37 -14.30
N CYS A 159 0.14 -10.54 -13.64
CA CYS A 159 1.00 -10.94 -12.54
C CYS A 159 2.33 -11.50 -13.07
N PRO A 160 3.46 -10.91 -12.69
CA PRO A 160 4.76 -11.48 -13.00
C PRO A 160 4.98 -12.75 -12.14
N PRO A 161 5.69 -13.76 -12.68
CA PRO A 161 5.74 -15.09 -12.07
C PRO A 161 6.48 -15.11 -10.72
N ASN A 162 7.38 -14.15 -10.48
CA ASN A 162 8.16 -14.03 -9.26
C ASN A 162 7.39 -13.42 -8.09
N MET A 163 6.33 -12.62 -8.32
CA MET A 163 5.59 -11.99 -7.23
C MET A 163 4.16 -11.62 -7.62
N CYS A 164 3.18 -12.23 -6.95
CA CYS A 164 1.79 -11.86 -7.10
C CYS A 164 1.40 -10.92 -5.96
N LYS A 165 1.46 -9.62 -6.25
CA LYS A 165 1.02 -8.59 -5.29
C LYS A 165 -0.42 -8.81 -4.81
N GLY A 166 -1.31 -9.37 -5.64
CA GLY A 166 -2.67 -9.67 -5.20
C GLY A 166 -2.77 -10.73 -4.11
N LYS A 167 -1.95 -11.79 -4.15
CA LYS A 167 -1.91 -12.79 -3.06
C LYS A 167 -1.38 -12.19 -1.77
N VAL A 168 -0.38 -11.31 -1.88
CA VAL A 168 0.14 -10.59 -0.72
C VAL A 168 -0.90 -9.62 -0.16
N MET A 169 -1.63 -8.91 -1.02
CA MET A 169 -2.74 -8.05 -0.64
C MET A 169 -3.85 -8.84 0.08
N GLU A 170 -4.26 -10.01 -0.42
CA GLU A 170 -5.22 -10.88 0.28
C GLU A 170 -4.79 -11.19 1.72
N ARG A 171 -3.51 -11.51 1.94
CA ARG A 171 -2.96 -11.72 3.28
C ARG A 171 -3.05 -10.44 4.14
N ILE A 172 -2.74 -9.28 3.58
CA ILE A 172 -2.84 -7.98 4.28
C ILE A 172 -4.30 -7.71 4.68
N LEU A 173 -5.26 -7.91 3.77
CA LEU A 173 -6.69 -7.70 4.05
C LEU A 173 -7.20 -8.64 5.15
N LEU A 174 -6.79 -9.91 5.13
CA LEU A 174 -7.11 -10.88 6.18
C LEU A 174 -6.55 -10.47 7.55
N GLN A 175 -5.36 -9.88 7.60
CA GLN A 175 -4.80 -9.34 8.84
C GLN A 175 -5.65 -8.17 9.38
N GLU A 176 -6.10 -7.27 8.50
CA GLU A 176 -7.00 -6.17 8.89
C GLU A 176 -8.36 -6.67 9.40
N GLU A 177 -8.92 -7.70 8.77
CA GLU A 177 -10.16 -8.34 9.21
C GLU A 177 -10.01 -9.00 10.58
N ALA A 178 -8.91 -9.74 10.79
CA ALA A 178 -8.61 -10.36 12.07
C ALA A 178 -8.39 -9.31 13.18
N ALA A 179 -7.67 -8.22 12.88
CA ALA A 179 -7.45 -7.13 13.82
C ALA A 179 -8.76 -6.40 14.18
N ALA A 180 -9.66 -6.20 13.23
CA ALA A 180 -10.97 -5.62 13.47
C ALA A 180 -11.85 -6.55 14.34
N ALA A 181 -11.88 -7.84 14.04
CA ALA A 181 -12.63 -8.83 14.82
C ALA A 181 -12.12 -8.90 16.27
N ALA A 182 -10.81 -8.91 16.47
CA ALA A 182 -10.20 -8.91 17.80
C ALA A 182 -10.52 -7.64 18.61
N ALA A 183 -10.56 -6.47 17.94
CA ALA A 183 -10.93 -5.21 18.57
C ALA A 183 -12.42 -5.21 18.99
N ALA A 184 -13.31 -5.65 18.10
CA ALA A 184 -14.75 -5.75 18.38
C ALA A 184 -15.05 -6.67 19.58
N ALA A 185 -14.34 -7.80 19.69
CA ALA A 185 -14.46 -8.71 20.83
C ALA A 185 -14.01 -8.08 22.17
N SER A 186 -13.17 -7.04 22.14
CA SER A 186 -12.62 -6.37 23.32
C SER A 186 -13.46 -5.16 23.79
N ALA A 187 -14.73 -5.07 23.39
CA ALA A 187 -15.62 -3.91 23.59
C ALA A 187 -15.07 -2.56 23.08
N LYS A 188 -13.98 -2.60 22.30
CA LYS A 188 -13.53 -1.48 21.48
C LYS A 188 -14.31 -1.61 20.17
N SER A 189 -15.45 -0.91 20.07
CA SER A 189 -16.16 -0.80 18.80
C SER A 189 -15.19 -0.23 17.76
N ARG A 190 -14.66 -1.09 16.89
CA ARG A 190 -13.69 -0.67 15.88
C ARG A 190 -14.00 -1.37 14.58
N ARG A 191 -14.49 -0.58 13.61
CA ARG A 191 -14.61 -1.03 12.23
C ARG A 191 -13.22 -1.38 11.66
N ARG A 192 -13.20 -2.25 10.65
CA ARG A 192 -12.02 -2.42 9.81
C ARG A 192 -11.64 -1.06 9.21
N ARG A 193 -10.34 -0.73 9.23
CA ARG A 193 -9.81 0.47 8.56
C ARG A 193 -10.06 0.36 7.06
N ALA A 194 -10.24 1.48 6.38
CA ALA A 194 -10.13 1.48 4.92
C ALA A 194 -8.68 1.16 4.51
N VAL A 195 -8.52 0.53 3.36
CA VAL A 195 -7.21 0.28 2.74
C VAL A 195 -7.09 1.16 1.50
N VAL A 196 -5.97 1.87 1.40
CA VAL A 196 -5.60 2.68 0.23
C VAL A 196 -4.42 2.01 -0.45
N TYR A 197 -4.57 1.60 -1.71
CA TYR A 197 -3.48 1.07 -2.52
C TYR A 197 -3.06 2.05 -3.62
N LEU A 198 -1.77 2.36 -3.72
CA LEU A 198 -1.22 3.25 -4.76
C LEU A 198 -0.27 2.46 -5.66
N GLY A 199 -0.37 2.64 -6.98
CA GLY A 199 0.52 1.98 -7.94
C GLY A 199 0.37 2.53 -9.37
N ASP A 200 1.22 2.08 -10.28
CA ASP A 200 1.27 2.56 -11.67
C ASP A 200 1.14 1.43 -12.70
N GLY A 201 1.68 0.25 -12.40
CA GLY A 201 2.03 -0.75 -13.38
C GLY A 201 1.01 -1.86 -13.58
N ARG A 202 1.31 -2.78 -14.50
CA ARG A 202 0.47 -3.96 -14.76
C ARG A 202 0.36 -4.86 -13.52
N GLY A 203 1.45 -5.02 -12.77
CA GLY A 203 1.50 -5.85 -11.55
C GLY A 203 0.57 -5.35 -10.44
N ASP A 204 0.17 -4.08 -10.49
CA ASP A 204 -0.69 -3.42 -9.50
C ASP A 204 -2.18 -3.64 -9.74
N TYR A 205 -2.55 -4.22 -10.89
CA TYR A 205 -3.94 -4.52 -11.20
C TYR A 205 -4.48 -5.69 -10.38
N CYS A 206 -3.66 -6.71 -10.13
CA CYS A 206 -4.08 -7.85 -9.32
C CYS A 206 -4.45 -7.47 -7.87
N PRO A 207 -3.62 -6.72 -7.12
CA PRO A 207 -4.00 -6.27 -5.78
C PRO A 207 -5.19 -5.31 -5.78
N SER A 208 -5.39 -4.47 -6.81
CA SER A 208 -6.57 -3.60 -6.86
C SER A 208 -7.89 -4.38 -6.92
N LEU A 209 -7.90 -5.54 -7.58
CA LEU A 209 -9.07 -6.43 -7.64
C LEU A 209 -9.40 -7.12 -6.30
N LYS A 210 -8.50 -7.08 -5.32
CA LYS A 210 -8.71 -7.69 -3.99
C LYS A 210 -9.38 -6.73 -3.01
N LEU A 211 -9.29 -5.44 -3.29
CA LEU A 211 -9.89 -4.39 -2.48
C LEU A 211 -11.42 -4.45 -2.56
N ARG A 212 -12.08 -4.06 -1.46
CA ARG A 212 -13.54 -4.17 -1.30
C ARG A 212 -14.21 -2.80 -1.36
N GLY A 213 -15.54 -2.79 -1.31
CA GLY A 213 -16.29 -1.54 -1.11
C GLY A 213 -15.86 -0.85 0.20
N GLY A 214 -15.52 0.45 0.11
CA GLY A 214 -14.96 1.23 1.22
C GLY A 214 -13.43 1.30 1.24
N ASP A 215 -12.73 0.55 0.38
CA ASP A 215 -11.30 0.72 0.11
C ASP A 215 -11.07 1.66 -1.09
N TYR A 216 -9.81 2.03 -1.33
CA TYR A 216 -9.39 2.96 -2.37
C TYR A 216 -8.24 2.38 -3.20
N VAL A 217 -8.27 2.61 -4.51
CA VAL A 217 -7.13 2.43 -5.40
C VAL A 217 -6.76 3.76 -6.04
N MET A 218 -5.47 4.09 -6.05
CA MET A 218 -4.91 5.31 -6.60
C MET A 218 -3.95 5.00 -7.75
N PRO A 219 -4.48 4.84 -8.98
CA PRO A 219 -3.63 4.57 -10.14
C PRO A 219 -2.92 5.85 -10.62
N ARG A 220 -1.64 5.72 -10.99
CA ARG A 220 -0.89 6.80 -11.63
C ARG A 220 -1.39 7.02 -13.06
N ALA A 221 -1.82 8.24 -13.36
CA ALA A 221 -2.28 8.61 -14.70
C ALA A 221 -1.18 8.39 -15.75
N GLY A 222 -1.58 7.95 -16.94
CA GLY A 222 -0.65 7.67 -18.04
C GLY A 222 0.15 6.37 -17.88
N HIS A 223 -0.16 5.54 -16.87
CA HIS A 223 0.50 4.26 -16.64
C HIS A 223 -0.48 3.08 -16.80
N PRO A 224 0.02 1.85 -17.06
CA PRO A 224 -0.83 0.72 -17.46
C PRO A 224 -1.96 0.36 -16.49
N LEU A 225 -1.82 0.64 -15.19
CA LEU A 225 -2.87 0.37 -14.21
C LEU A 225 -4.16 1.15 -14.53
N CYS A 226 -4.05 2.39 -15.01
CA CYS A 226 -5.22 3.20 -15.39
C CYS A 226 -6.04 2.51 -16.48
N ASP A 227 -5.38 2.01 -17.53
CA ASP A 227 -6.06 1.37 -18.66
C ASP A 227 -6.76 0.08 -18.23
N LEU A 228 -6.10 -0.71 -17.37
CA LEU A 228 -6.66 -1.96 -16.85
C LEU A 228 -7.87 -1.71 -15.95
N ILE A 229 -7.80 -0.73 -15.06
CA ILE A 229 -8.93 -0.33 -14.20
C ILE A 229 -10.08 0.25 -15.03
N ALA A 230 -9.79 1.03 -16.08
CA ALA A 230 -10.82 1.56 -16.97
C ALA A 230 -11.54 0.45 -17.75
N ALA A 231 -10.80 -0.59 -18.18
CA ALA A 231 -11.37 -1.73 -18.87
C ALA A 231 -12.19 -2.64 -17.94
N SER A 232 -11.74 -2.84 -16.70
CA SER A 232 -12.45 -3.65 -15.71
C SER A 232 -12.20 -3.09 -14.30
N PRO A 233 -13.16 -2.31 -13.76
CA PRO A 233 -12.96 -1.60 -12.50
C PRO A 233 -13.04 -2.54 -11.29
N PRO A 234 -12.25 -2.28 -10.23
CA PRO A 234 -12.38 -3.00 -8.96
C PRO A 234 -13.60 -2.50 -8.17
N ALA A 235 -13.93 -3.21 -7.08
CA ALA A 235 -14.98 -2.78 -6.15
C ALA A 235 -14.59 -1.53 -5.33
N ALA A 236 -13.30 -1.26 -5.20
CA ALA A 236 -12.76 -0.11 -4.48
C ALA A 236 -12.98 1.21 -5.23
N ALA A 237 -13.01 2.32 -4.49
CA ALA A 237 -13.12 3.65 -5.07
C ALA A 237 -11.81 4.01 -5.80
N VAL A 238 -11.91 4.32 -7.10
CA VAL A 238 -10.77 4.74 -7.91
C VAL A 238 -10.52 6.24 -7.71
N ARG A 239 -9.27 6.61 -7.41
CA ARG A 239 -8.81 7.98 -7.17
C ARG A 239 -7.43 8.20 -7.81
N GLY A 240 -7.42 8.43 -9.12
CA GLY A 240 -6.17 8.60 -9.87
C GLY A 240 -5.38 9.86 -9.51
N TRP A 241 -4.09 9.84 -9.78
CA TRP A 241 -3.18 10.97 -9.58
C TRP A 241 -2.23 11.12 -10.78
N ALA A 242 -1.91 12.35 -11.20
CA ALA A 242 -1.07 12.58 -12.37
C ALA A 242 0.41 12.89 -12.06
N GLY A 243 0.65 13.66 -10.99
CA GLY A 243 1.98 14.04 -10.53
C GLY A 243 2.12 13.91 -9.02
N PHE A 244 3.32 14.10 -8.48
CA PHE A 244 3.57 13.83 -7.05
C PHE A 244 2.90 14.82 -6.08
N GLU A 245 2.67 16.06 -6.51
CA GLU A 245 1.83 17.00 -5.75
C GLU A 245 0.38 16.49 -5.68
N ASP A 246 -0.11 15.94 -6.80
CA ASP A 246 -1.45 15.37 -6.90
C ASP A 246 -1.57 14.08 -6.09
N LEU A 247 -0.55 13.22 -6.11
CA LEU A 247 -0.47 12.04 -5.24
C LEU A 247 -0.65 12.46 -3.77
N ALA A 248 0.11 13.46 -3.32
CA ALA A 248 0.03 13.95 -1.95
C ALA A 248 -1.37 14.48 -1.62
N ARG A 249 -1.93 15.33 -2.50
CA ARG A 249 -3.27 15.91 -2.35
C ARG A 249 -4.36 14.84 -2.27
N VAL A 250 -4.35 13.87 -3.19
CA VAL A 250 -5.37 12.81 -3.25
C VAL A 250 -5.25 11.88 -2.05
N LEU A 251 -4.03 11.44 -1.70
CA LEU A 251 -3.79 10.56 -0.56
C LEU A 251 -4.28 11.21 0.74
N LEU A 252 -3.82 12.43 1.02
CA LEU A 252 -4.17 13.13 2.26
C LEU A 252 -5.66 13.48 2.31
N GLY A 253 -6.29 13.81 1.17
CA GLY A 253 -7.74 14.00 1.11
C GLY A 253 -8.54 12.74 1.45
N ILE A 254 -8.06 11.54 1.05
CA ILE A 254 -8.66 10.26 1.46
C ILE A 254 -8.46 10.03 2.96
N VAL A 255 -7.25 10.26 3.48
CA VAL A 255 -6.94 10.11 4.91
C VAL A 255 -7.83 10.99 5.77
N ASP A 256 -7.93 12.28 5.45
CA ASP A 256 -8.77 13.24 6.18
C ASP A 256 -10.25 12.83 6.11
N GLY A 257 -10.73 12.41 4.94
CA GLY A 257 -12.10 11.93 4.77
C GLY A 257 -12.41 10.71 5.62
N GLU A 258 -11.48 9.76 5.73
CA GLU A 258 -11.64 8.55 6.53
C GLU A 258 -11.63 8.82 8.04
N ILE A 259 -10.74 9.72 8.49
CA ILE A 259 -10.69 10.18 9.89
C ILE A 259 -11.99 10.92 10.25
N ALA A 260 -12.44 11.83 9.39
CA ALA A 260 -13.69 12.57 9.61
C ALA A 260 -14.91 11.64 9.65
N ARG A 261 -14.95 10.64 8.76
CA ARG A 261 -16.01 9.62 8.73
C ARG A 261 -16.05 8.81 10.03
N ALA A 262 -14.90 8.39 10.54
CA ALA A 262 -14.83 7.67 11.81
C ALA A 262 -15.29 8.54 13.00
N ALA A 263 -14.87 9.80 13.06
CA ALA A 263 -15.29 10.73 14.10
C ALA A 263 -16.81 10.98 14.11
N ALA A 264 -17.43 11.09 12.94
CA ALA A 264 -18.89 11.25 12.81
C ALA A 264 -19.67 10.03 13.30
N GLU A 265 -19.17 8.82 13.02
CA GLU A 265 -19.78 7.56 13.47
C GLU A 265 -19.67 7.38 15.00
N GLU A 266 -18.54 7.77 15.61
CA GLU A 266 -18.38 7.80 17.06
C GLU A 266 -19.32 8.80 17.73
N GLY A 267 -19.49 9.99 17.13
CA GLY A 267 -20.42 11.01 17.62
C GLY A 267 -21.89 10.62 17.50
N ALA A 268 -22.26 9.86 16.46
CA ALA A 268 -23.62 9.34 16.29
C ALA A 268 -23.96 8.20 17.27
N GLY A 269 -22.96 7.44 17.73
CA GLY A 269 -23.12 6.41 18.76
C GLY A 269 -23.35 6.96 20.18
N ALA A 270 -23.00 8.21 20.43
CA ALA A 270 -23.20 8.91 21.71
C ALA A 270 -24.58 9.61 21.82
N GLY A 271 -25.59 9.10 21.10
CA GLY A 271 -26.95 9.64 21.07
C GLY A 271 -27.50 9.93 22.47
N VAL A 272 -27.68 11.22 22.75
CA VAL A 272 -28.36 11.78 23.92
C VAL A 272 -29.66 11.01 24.17
N VAL A 273 -29.76 10.37 25.34
CA VAL A 273 -31.07 9.95 25.87
C VAL A 273 -31.82 11.24 26.18
N VAL A 274 -32.59 11.74 25.21
CA VAL A 274 -33.59 12.75 25.49
C VAL A 274 -34.66 12.05 26.33
N VAL A 275 -34.53 12.15 27.64
CA VAL A 275 -35.63 11.87 28.55
C VAL A 275 -36.69 12.92 28.24
N VAL A 276 -37.63 12.55 27.38
CA VAL A 276 -38.84 13.33 27.15
C VAL A 276 -39.57 13.35 28.49
N PRO A 277 -39.79 14.51 29.14
CA PRO A 277 -40.60 14.53 30.34
C PRO A 277 -42.01 14.07 29.95
N ALA A 278 -42.51 13.07 30.67
CA ALA A 278 -43.88 12.60 30.51
C ALA A 278 -44.83 13.80 30.58
N ARG A 279 -45.64 13.98 29.54
CA ARG A 279 -46.72 14.97 29.55
C ARG A 279 -47.62 14.67 30.74
N GLN A 280 -47.74 15.61 31.67
CA GLN A 280 -48.87 15.62 32.58
C GLN A 280 -50.13 15.77 31.73
N GLU A 281 -50.92 14.70 31.67
CA GLU A 281 -52.29 14.77 31.17
C GLU A 281 -53.05 15.76 32.06
N ALA A 282 -53.46 16.88 31.47
CA ALA A 282 -54.38 17.80 32.11
C ALA A 282 -55.70 17.07 32.35
N LEU A 283 -56.08 16.95 33.63
CA LEU A 283 -57.37 16.44 34.06
C LEU A 283 -58.48 17.27 33.38
N MET A 284 -59.27 16.62 32.52
CA MET A 284 -60.52 17.19 32.01
C MET A 284 -61.51 17.35 33.17
N PRO A 285 -62.19 18.50 33.32
CA PRO A 285 -63.18 18.68 34.37
C PRO A 285 -64.41 17.78 34.14
N GLN A 286 -64.83 17.07 35.19
CA GLN A 286 -66.02 16.22 35.18
C GLN A 286 -67.30 17.05 35.05
N ALA A 287 -68.24 16.56 34.24
CA ALA A 287 -69.55 17.16 34.07
C ALA A 287 -70.40 17.08 35.36
N VAL A 288 -70.96 18.21 35.77
CA VAL A 288 -71.90 18.33 36.89
C VAL A 288 -73.25 17.73 36.51
N ARG A 289 -73.78 16.80 37.32
CA ARG A 289 -75.16 16.33 37.21
C ARG A 289 -76.11 17.38 37.78
N VAL A 290 -77.11 17.77 36.99
CA VAL A 290 -78.25 18.59 37.44
C VAL A 290 -79.27 17.68 38.13
N PRO A 291 -79.83 18.04 39.29
CA PRO A 291 -80.83 17.22 39.97
C PRO A 291 -82.23 17.39 39.36
N ASN A 292 -82.84 16.21 39.09
CA ASN A 292 -84.25 15.88 38.83
C ASN A 292 -84.98 16.56 37.66
#